data_AF-A0A8T5SAB3-F1
#
_entry.id   AF-A0A8T5SAB3-F1
#
_cell.length_a   1.000
_cell.length_b   1.000
_cell.length_c   1.000
_cell.angle_alpha   90.00
_cell.angle_beta   90.00
_cell.angle_gamma   90.00
#
_symmetry.space_group_name_H-M   'P 1'
#
loop_
_entity.id
_entity.type
_entity.pdbx_description
1 polymer ?
#
loop_
_entity_poly.entity_id
_entity_poly.type
_entity_poly.pdbx_seq_one_letter_code
_entity_poly.pdbx_strand_id
1 'polypeptide(L)'
;GYNILKEKYGVKPINTFEHPFEKVDLGTGFKTKFCSDALAADVVISIPVLKTHSQAVVTLGFKNLKGLINYSSRKKFHSADPEKDLHYNIAQLPNKLKKVLTIIDGLYTLERGPAIDGKAHRKNILVASTDILSADMVGSKLLGIEPSDVPHLAQAAKDRKRPMDLSDIEVVGEKIEDLASHHEWDFIYNEAGDLPLPLERIGVEGLKYHKYDSSLCTYCSGINGMLLLIIKNAWRSRKGKPFDKVEFLNGKLQKPTPGMNKTILIGQCQCNMNKDHPDINEAIPVKGCPPSMEDVRHAFSQIGIELPGAMLENTNKAGAGFFMAKYKGRPEFEESFYQIS
;
A
#
# COMPACT_ATOMS: atom_id res chain seq x y z
N GLY A 1 9.00 4.27 21.56
CA GLY A 1 8.87 5.43 20.64
C GLY A 1 8.05 6.57 21.24
N TYR A 2 6.73 6.59 21.02
CA TYR A 2 5.85 7.68 21.48
C TYR A 2 5.86 7.91 23.01
N ASN A 3 5.96 6.84 23.81
CA ASN A 3 6.07 6.94 25.27
C ASN A 3 7.32 7.73 25.70
N ILE A 4 8.46 7.50 25.05
CA ILE A 4 9.70 8.24 25.29
C ILE A 4 9.51 9.73 25.00
N LEU A 5 8.84 10.08 23.89
CA LEU A 5 8.56 11.48 23.57
C LEU A 5 7.62 12.13 24.59
N LYS A 6 6.63 11.38 25.08
CA LYS A 6 5.72 11.82 26.14
C LYS A 6 6.47 12.10 27.45
N GLU A 7 7.29 11.15 27.90
CA GLU A 7 8.03 11.27 29.16
C GLU A 7 9.10 12.36 29.11
N LYS A 8 9.85 12.44 28.00
CA LYS A 8 11.00 13.36 27.89
C LYS A 8 10.60 14.78 27.52
N TYR A 9 9.60 14.95 26.65
CA TYR A 9 9.25 16.26 26.07
C TYR A 9 7.80 16.68 26.33
N GLY A 10 7.03 15.90 27.10
CA GLY A 10 5.62 16.20 27.39
C GLY A 10 4.70 16.07 26.17
N VAL A 11 5.13 15.38 25.10
CA VAL A 11 4.32 15.17 23.91
C VAL A 11 3.06 14.38 24.28
N LYS A 12 1.90 14.82 23.79
CA LYS A 12 0.63 14.12 23.99
C LYS A 12 0.37 13.23 22.78
N PRO A 13 0.60 11.91 22.87
CA PRO A 13 0.25 11.01 21.78
C PRO A 13 -1.28 10.98 21.65
N ILE A 14 -1.76 11.21 20.43
CA ILE A 14 -3.18 11.15 20.10
C ILE A 14 -3.40 10.07 19.05
N ASN A 15 -4.47 9.30 19.23
CA ASN A 15 -4.99 8.45 18.17
C ASN A 15 -6.01 9.26 17.38
N THR A 16 -5.68 9.65 16.15
CA THR A 16 -6.57 10.48 15.32
C THR A 16 -7.95 9.85 15.08
N PHE A 17 -8.09 8.53 15.25
CA PHE A 17 -9.37 7.84 15.12
C PHE A 17 -10.29 7.96 16.33
N GLU A 18 -9.75 8.35 17.48
CA GLU A 18 -10.50 8.65 18.71
C GLU A 18 -10.92 10.12 18.77
N HIS A 19 -10.51 10.92 17.78
CA HIS A 19 -10.77 12.35 17.68
C HIS A 19 -11.77 12.66 16.56
N PRO A 20 -12.39 13.86 16.57
CA PRO A 20 -13.35 14.26 15.55
C PRO A 20 -12.75 14.37 14.14
N PHE A 21 -13.61 14.13 13.15
CA PHE A 21 -13.32 14.39 11.74
C PHE A 21 -14.33 15.37 11.16
N GLU A 22 -13.83 16.37 10.44
CA GLU A 22 -14.62 17.35 9.70
C GLU A 22 -14.77 16.96 8.23
N LYS A 23 -15.94 17.28 7.65
CA LYS A 23 -16.17 17.09 6.21
C LYS A 23 -15.58 18.28 5.46
N VAL A 24 -14.49 18.03 4.73
CA VAL A 24 -13.82 19.01 3.87
C VAL A 24 -13.96 18.64 2.40
N ASP A 25 -14.05 19.65 1.54
CA ASP A 25 -13.94 19.46 0.10
C ASP A 25 -12.48 19.67 -0.33
N LEU A 26 -11.86 18.59 -0.83
CA LEU A 26 -10.49 18.60 -1.34
C LEU A 26 -10.44 18.72 -2.87
N GLY A 27 -11.58 18.85 -3.56
CA GLY A 27 -11.66 18.74 -5.02
C GLY A 27 -11.78 17.29 -5.53
N THR A 28 -11.86 16.30 -4.63
CA THR A 28 -11.90 14.87 -4.94
C THR A 28 -13.25 14.36 -5.47
N GLY A 29 -14.23 15.26 -5.68
CA GLY A 29 -15.60 14.89 -6.09
C GLY A 29 -16.47 14.31 -4.96
N PHE A 30 -15.94 14.17 -3.75
CA PHE A 30 -16.70 13.83 -2.55
C PHE A 30 -16.13 14.54 -1.33
N LYS A 31 -16.98 14.82 -0.33
CA LYS A 31 -16.50 15.38 0.95
C LYS A 31 -15.67 14.34 1.71
N THR A 32 -14.41 14.68 1.94
CA THR A 32 -13.45 13.89 2.71
C THR A 32 -13.62 14.19 4.19
N LYS A 33 -13.66 13.16 5.04
CA LYS A 33 -13.64 13.32 6.50
C LYS A 33 -12.19 13.36 6.98
N PHE A 34 -11.73 14.54 7.38
CA PHE A 34 -10.35 14.88 7.72
C PHE A 34 -10.23 15.24 9.20
N CYS A 35 -9.13 14.87 9.85
CA CYS A 35 -8.89 15.07 11.28
C CYS A 35 -9.00 16.56 11.66
N SER A 36 -9.91 16.88 12.58
CA SER A 36 -10.17 18.24 13.03
C SER A 36 -8.93 18.90 13.63
N ASP A 37 -8.17 18.17 14.45
CA ASP A 37 -6.97 18.70 15.10
C ASP A 37 -5.90 19.11 14.07
N ALA A 38 -5.73 18.32 13.01
CA ALA A 38 -4.79 18.63 11.95
C ALA A 38 -5.20 19.85 11.10
N LEU A 39 -6.51 20.04 10.89
CA LEU A 39 -7.04 21.23 10.22
C LEU A 39 -6.88 22.49 11.08
N ALA A 40 -7.03 22.36 12.39
CA ALA A 40 -6.89 23.47 13.33
C ALA A 40 -5.42 23.88 13.56
N ALA A 41 -4.50 22.91 13.50
CA ALA A 41 -3.08 23.12 13.74
C ALA A 41 -2.47 24.22 12.86
N ASP A 42 -1.58 25.03 13.45
CA ASP A 42 -0.83 26.06 12.72
C ASP A 42 0.25 25.48 11.82
N VAL A 43 0.82 24.35 12.25
CA VAL A 43 1.81 23.57 11.51
C VAL A 43 1.56 22.08 11.75
N VAL A 44 1.55 21.30 10.67
CA VAL A 44 1.61 19.84 10.72
C VAL A 44 3.04 19.41 10.43
N ILE A 45 3.66 18.63 11.32
CA ILE A 45 4.98 18.03 11.09
C ILE A 45 4.76 16.57 10.67
N SER A 46 5.01 16.26 9.41
CA SER A 46 4.88 14.92 8.83
C SER A 46 6.23 14.22 8.86
N ILE A 47 6.31 13.05 9.50
CA ILE A 47 7.55 12.24 9.59
C ILE A 47 7.36 10.90 8.87
N PRO A 48 7.27 10.87 7.53
CA PRO A 48 7.12 9.62 6.78
C PRO A 48 8.44 8.85 6.67
N VAL A 49 8.35 7.53 6.53
CA VAL A 49 9.51 6.71 6.15
C VAL A 49 9.79 6.84 4.64
N LEU A 50 11.07 6.90 4.26
CA LEU A 50 11.56 6.87 2.88
C LEU A 50 11.31 5.49 2.26
N LYS A 51 10.15 5.31 1.62
CA LYS A 51 9.72 3.99 1.14
C LYS A 51 8.92 4.00 -0.14
N THR A 52 9.05 2.92 -0.89
CA THR A 52 8.21 2.61 -2.04
C THR A 52 6.86 2.00 -1.63
N HIS A 53 5.91 1.96 -2.56
CA HIS A 53 4.57 1.42 -2.35
C HIS A 53 3.96 0.88 -3.65
N SER A 54 3.49 -0.36 -3.63
CA SER A 54 2.97 -1.10 -4.81
C SER A 54 1.92 -0.37 -5.64
N GLN A 55 0.95 0.30 -5.02
CA GLN A 55 -0.10 1.04 -5.74
C GLN A 55 0.17 2.54 -5.94
N ALA A 56 1.19 3.10 -5.27
CA ALA A 56 1.39 4.55 -5.25
C ALA A 56 2.79 4.97 -5.70
N VAL A 57 3.63 3.99 -6.07
CA VAL A 57 5.06 4.09 -6.36
C VAL A 57 5.88 4.42 -5.11
N VAL A 58 5.58 5.53 -4.43
CA VAL A 58 6.19 5.93 -3.16
C VAL A 58 5.15 6.32 -2.10
N THR A 59 5.57 6.41 -0.84
CA THR A 59 4.71 6.89 0.26
C THR A 59 5.00 8.35 0.61
N LEU A 60 6.14 8.59 1.25
CA LEU A 60 6.66 9.93 1.58
C LEU A 60 5.59 10.85 2.21
N GLY A 61 5.73 12.17 2.08
CA GLY A 61 4.90 13.18 2.71
C GLY A 61 3.45 13.14 2.28
N PHE A 62 3.16 13.22 0.97
CA PHE A 62 1.79 13.31 0.46
C PHE A 62 0.93 12.12 0.91
N LYS A 63 1.43 10.90 0.72
CA LYS A 63 0.66 9.70 1.08
C LYS A 63 0.57 9.52 2.59
N ASN A 64 1.53 10.02 3.38
CA ASN A 64 1.46 9.94 4.84
C ASN A 64 0.28 10.74 5.41
N LEU A 65 -0.09 11.86 4.78
CA LEU A 65 -1.29 12.62 5.16
C LEU A 65 -2.59 11.84 4.98
N LYS A 66 -2.60 10.73 4.23
CA LYS A 66 -3.76 9.81 4.18
C LYS A 66 -4.07 9.22 5.56
N GLY A 67 -3.10 9.25 6.49
CA GLY A 67 -3.29 8.96 7.91
C GLY A 67 -4.33 9.85 8.60
N LEU A 68 -4.49 11.09 8.14
CA LEU A 68 -5.37 12.10 8.74
C LEU A 68 -6.81 12.03 8.27
N ILE A 69 -7.16 11.10 7.39
CA ILE A 69 -8.54 10.90 6.92
C ILE A 69 -9.14 9.60 7.46
N ASN A 70 -10.45 9.60 7.66
CA ASN A 70 -11.14 8.47 8.27
C ASN A 70 -11.23 7.23 7.35
N TYR A 71 -11.63 6.09 7.93
CA TYR A 71 -11.74 4.81 7.22
C TYR A 71 -12.54 4.87 5.91
N SER A 72 -13.71 5.52 5.93
CA SER A 72 -14.58 5.63 4.76
C SER A 72 -13.94 6.45 3.63
N SER A 73 -13.33 7.59 3.95
CA SER A 73 -12.66 8.43 2.96
C SER A 73 -11.46 7.70 2.36
N ARG A 74 -10.68 6.98 3.18
CA ARG A 74 -9.57 6.14 2.70
C ARG A 74 -10.00 5.10 1.66
N LYS A 75 -11.22 4.56 1.73
CA LYS A 75 -11.80 3.62 0.73
C LYS A 75 -12.25 4.33 -0.54
N LYS A 76 -12.78 5.55 -0.41
CA LYS A 76 -13.24 6.38 -1.55
C LYS A 76 -12.09 6.90 -2.40
N PHE A 77 -10.93 7.17 -1.78
CA PHE A 77 -9.71 7.59 -2.49
C PHE A 77 -9.29 6.59 -3.57
N HIS A 78 -9.48 5.29 -3.33
CA HIS A 78 -9.26 4.25 -4.35
C HIS A 78 -10.47 4.20 -5.30
N SER A 79 -10.70 5.28 -6.03
CA SER A 79 -11.82 5.37 -6.98
C SER A 79 -11.56 4.50 -8.21
N ALA A 80 -12.64 4.12 -8.89
CA ALA A 80 -12.60 3.54 -10.24
C ALA A 80 -12.67 4.64 -11.33
N ASP A 81 -12.83 5.91 -10.92
CA ASP A 81 -12.83 7.06 -11.81
C ASP A 81 -11.41 7.28 -12.37
N PRO A 82 -11.24 7.32 -13.70
CA PRO A 82 -9.92 7.49 -14.32
C PRO A 82 -9.29 8.86 -14.09
N GLU A 83 -10.09 9.91 -13.86
CA GLU A 83 -9.63 11.27 -13.62
C GLU A 83 -9.42 11.57 -12.13
N LYS A 84 -10.20 10.90 -11.27
CA LYS A 84 -10.20 11.09 -9.81
C LYS A 84 -9.80 9.81 -9.07
N ASP A 85 -8.76 9.19 -9.58
CA ASP A 85 -8.21 7.95 -9.07
C ASP A 85 -7.47 8.13 -7.73
N LEU A 86 -6.78 7.08 -7.27
CA LEU A 86 -5.98 7.13 -6.04
C LEU A 86 -4.96 8.28 -6.04
N HIS A 87 -4.28 8.49 -7.16
CA HIS A 87 -3.17 9.43 -7.26
C HIS A 87 -3.65 10.87 -7.25
N TYR A 88 -4.71 11.16 -8.00
CA TYR A 88 -5.39 12.45 -7.95
C TYR A 88 -5.79 12.79 -6.51
N ASN A 89 -6.47 11.86 -5.83
CA ASN A 89 -6.96 12.08 -4.48
C ASN A 89 -5.82 12.30 -3.46
N ILE A 90 -4.69 11.58 -3.60
CA ILE A 90 -3.50 11.79 -2.74
C ILE A 90 -2.93 13.20 -2.94
N ALA A 91 -2.83 13.68 -4.19
CA ALA A 91 -2.27 14.99 -4.51
C ALA A 91 -3.03 16.16 -3.85
N GLN A 92 -4.31 15.96 -3.51
CA GLN A 92 -5.15 16.99 -2.90
C GLN A 92 -5.07 17.04 -1.36
N LEU A 93 -4.46 16.05 -0.70
CA LEU A 93 -4.44 15.94 0.78
C LEU A 93 -3.86 17.18 1.49
N PRO A 94 -2.79 17.82 1.01
CA PRO A 94 -2.21 18.97 1.71
C PRO A 94 -3.08 20.24 1.62
N ASN A 95 -4.03 20.33 0.68
CA ASN A 95 -4.66 21.59 0.27
C ASN A 95 -5.50 22.28 1.36
N LYS A 96 -5.82 21.59 2.46
CA LYS A 96 -6.57 22.15 3.61
C LYS A 96 -5.72 22.33 4.87
N LEU A 97 -4.45 21.96 4.82
CA LEU A 97 -3.51 22.18 5.92
C LEU A 97 -2.85 23.54 5.75
N LYS A 98 -2.71 24.30 6.84
CA LYS A 98 -2.11 25.65 6.79
C LYS A 98 -0.64 25.61 6.35
N LYS A 99 0.16 24.75 7.01
CA LYS A 99 1.58 24.52 6.74
C LYS A 99 1.94 23.07 7.04
N VAL A 100 2.79 22.47 6.20
CA VAL A 100 3.31 21.11 6.42
C VAL A 100 4.83 21.13 6.36
N LEU A 101 5.48 20.86 7.49
CA LEU A 101 6.90 20.53 7.51
C LEU A 101 7.02 19.02 7.30
N THR A 102 7.71 18.59 6.25
CA THR A 102 7.92 17.17 5.96
C THR A 102 9.35 16.79 6.28
N ILE A 103 9.53 15.77 7.12
CA ILE A 103 10.81 15.21 7.53
C ILE A 103 10.81 13.73 7.18
N ILE A 104 11.31 13.38 6.01
CA ILE A 104 11.36 12.00 5.53
C ILE A 104 12.51 11.28 6.25
N ASP A 105 12.15 10.27 7.04
CA ASP A 105 13.06 9.38 7.75
C ASP A 105 13.54 8.25 6.83
N GLY A 106 14.82 8.31 6.48
CA GLY A 106 15.54 7.29 5.73
C GLY A 106 16.62 6.59 6.56
N LEU A 107 16.45 6.49 7.88
CA LEU A 107 17.31 5.63 8.71
C LEU A 107 17.37 4.22 8.11
N TYR A 108 16.19 3.67 7.85
CA TYR A 108 15.98 2.56 6.94
C TYR A 108 15.05 2.99 5.81
N THR A 109 15.48 2.80 4.57
CA THR A 109 14.58 2.85 3.42
C THR A 109 13.88 1.50 3.26
N LEU A 110 12.66 1.50 2.70
CA LEU A 110 11.87 0.26 2.54
C LEU A 110 11.42 0.07 1.09
N GLU A 111 11.94 -0.99 0.48
CA GLU A 111 11.56 -1.50 -0.84
C GLU A 111 10.28 -2.34 -0.72
N ARG A 112 9.35 -2.23 -1.68
CA ARG A 112 8.05 -2.93 -1.72
C ARG A 112 7.26 -2.85 -0.40
N GLY A 113 7.35 -1.73 0.32
CA GLY A 113 6.61 -1.51 1.56
C GLY A 113 5.11 -1.24 1.34
N PRO A 114 4.24 -1.36 2.37
CA PRO A 114 4.51 -1.82 3.74
C PRO A 114 4.35 -3.35 3.90
N ALA A 115 4.33 -4.10 2.79
CA ALA A 115 4.05 -5.52 2.81
C ALA A 115 5.17 -6.31 3.48
N ILE A 116 4.82 -7.50 3.97
CA ILE A 116 5.68 -8.39 4.74
C ILE A 116 6.95 -8.85 3.99
N ASP A 117 6.91 -8.79 2.66
CA ASP A 117 7.98 -9.14 1.75
C ASP A 117 8.86 -7.93 1.36
N GLY A 118 8.56 -6.73 1.88
CA GLY A 118 9.40 -5.55 1.69
C GLY A 118 10.82 -5.72 2.25
N LYS A 119 11.79 -5.04 1.66
CA LYS A 119 13.22 -5.13 2.04
C LYS A 119 13.68 -3.81 2.63
N ALA A 120 14.19 -3.85 3.86
CA ALA A 120 14.74 -2.70 4.54
C ALA A 120 16.23 -2.55 4.18
N HIS A 121 16.66 -1.33 3.89
CA HIS A 121 18.05 -0.99 3.61
C HIS A 121 18.47 0.14 4.54
N ARG A 122 19.54 -0.05 5.30
CA ARG A 122 20.06 1.04 6.14
C ARG A 122 20.69 2.10 5.24
N LYS A 123 20.25 3.35 5.39
CA LYS A 123 20.75 4.48 4.59
C LYS A 123 21.15 5.70 5.44
N ASN A 124 20.59 5.85 6.64
CA ASN A 124 20.88 6.98 7.53
C ASN A 124 20.63 8.36 6.87
N ILE A 125 19.60 8.47 6.04
CA ILE A 125 19.26 9.70 5.30
C ILE A 125 18.13 10.43 6.03
N LEU A 126 18.16 11.76 6.02
CA LEU A 126 17.05 12.61 6.43
C LEU A 126 16.79 13.64 5.32
N VAL A 127 15.54 13.79 4.89
CA VAL A 127 15.13 14.87 3.98
C VAL A 127 14.13 15.75 4.72
N ALA A 128 14.38 17.05 4.79
CA ALA A 128 13.47 17.99 5.45
C ALA A 128 13.13 19.17 4.54
N SER A 129 11.86 19.52 4.44
CA SER A 129 11.41 20.71 3.72
C SER A 129 10.06 21.21 4.24
N THR A 130 9.87 22.53 4.22
CA THR A 130 8.56 23.17 4.43
C THR A 130 7.68 23.12 3.19
N ASP A 131 8.23 22.69 2.05
CA ASP A 131 7.48 22.36 0.84
C ASP A 131 7.44 20.84 0.67
N ILE A 132 6.24 20.28 0.85
CA ILE A 132 6.00 18.83 0.80
C ILE A 132 6.28 18.22 -0.59
N LEU A 133 6.09 18.98 -1.66
CA LEU A 133 6.36 18.49 -3.02
C LEU A 133 7.87 18.34 -3.24
N SER A 134 8.66 19.34 -2.84
CA SER A 134 10.10 19.29 -2.91
C SER A 134 10.69 18.15 -2.07
N ALA A 135 10.19 17.95 -0.84
CA ALA A 135 10.60 16.80 -0.02
C ALA A 135 10.33 15.47 -0.74
N ASP A 136 9.13 15.29 -1.29
CA ASP A 136 8.75 14.03 -1.91
C ASP A 136 9.46 13.80 -3.27
N MET A 137 9.72 14.84 -4.05
CA MET A 137 10.50 14.74 -5.30
C MET A 137 11.96 14.36 -5.02
N VAL A 138 12.58 14.96 -3.99
CA VAL A 138 13.92 14.56 -3.54
C VAL A 138 13.90 13.13 -2.98
N GLY A 139 12.88 12.79 -2.19
CA GLY A 139 12.69 11.45 -1.66
C GLY A 139 12.50 10.39 -2.75
N SER A 140 11.77 10.68 -3.83
CA SER A 140 11.60 9.75 -4.95
C SER A 140 12.93 9.53 -5.68
N LYS A 141 13.69 10.60 -5.91
CA LYS A 141 15.02 10.53 -6.53
C LYS A 141 16.01 9.70 -5.71
N LEU A 142 16.00 9.85 -4.38
CA LEU A 142 16.80 9.02 -3.47
C LEU A 142 16.44 7.52 -3.54
N LEU A 143 15.19 7.20 -3.88
CA LEU A 143 14.74 5.84 -4.14
C LEU A 143 15.03 5.37 -5.58
N GLY A 144 15.74 6.18 -6.37
CA GLY A 144 16.04 5.92 -7.78
C GLY A 144 14.79 5.90 -8.67
N ILE A 145 13.82 6.77 -8.37
CA ILE A 145 12.54 6.89 -9.08
C ILE A 145 12.35 8.36 -9.49
N GLU A 146 12.12 8.60 -10.78
CA GLU A 146 11.86 9.93 -11.29
C GLU A 146 10.53 10.48 -10.73
N PRO A 147 10.47 11.76 -10.31
CA PRO A 147 9.22 12.35 -9.83
C PRO A 147 8.07 12.28 -10.84
N SER A 148 8.38 12.30 -12.14
CA SER A 148 7.40 12.12 -13.23
C SER A 148 6.77 10.73 -13.26
N ASP A 149 7.47 9.72 -12.75
CA ASP A 149 7.00 8.33 -12.69
C ASP A 149 6.13 8.07 -11.45
N VAL A 150 5.99 9.07 -10.57
CA VAL A 150 5.12 9.01 -9.40
C VAL A 150 3.84 9.82 -9.70
N PRO A 151 2.70 9.19 -10.04
CA PRO A 151 1.57 9.92 -10.62
C PRO A 151 0.96 10.97 -9.70
N HIS A 152 1.03 10.77 -8.38
CA HIS A 152 0.52 11.76 -7.42
C HIS A 152 1.47 12.96 -7.24
N LEU A 153 2.78 12.80 -7.47
CA LEU A 153 3.71 13.93 -7.51
C LEU A 153 3.58 14.68 -8.83
N ALA A 154 3.42 13.96 -9.95
CA ALA A 154 3.16 14.57 -11.25
C ALA A 154 1.87 15.41 -11.24
N GLN A 155 0.78 14.86 -10.68
CA GLN A 155 -0.46 15.62 -10.49
C GLN A 155 -0.24 16.84 -9.58
N ALA A 156 0.46 16.68 -8.44
CA ALA A 156 0.73 17.77 -7.52
C ALA A 156 1.58 18.90 -8.14
N ALA A 157 2.56 18.55 -8.97
CA ALA A 157 3.40 19.49 -9.72
C ALA A 157 2.59 20.24 -10.78
N LYS A 158 1.73 19.52 -11.54
CA LYS A 158 0.79 20.12 -12.49
C LYS A 158 -0.14 21.14 -11.82
N ASP A 159 -0.76 20.76 -10.70
CA ASP A 159 -1.68 21.64 -9.95
C ASP A 159 -0.97 22.92 -9.46
N ARG A 160 0.31 22.82 -9.12
CA ARG A 160 1.16 23.91 -8.60
C ARG A 160 1.97 24.64 -9.69
N LYS A 161 1.87 24.21 -10.95
CA LYS A 161 2.65 24.73 -12.09
C LYS A 161 4.16 24.69 -11.85
N ARG A 162 4.66 23.60 -11.27
CA ARG A 162 6.08 23.40 -10.97
C ARG A 162 6.71 22.35 -11.89
N PRO A 163 8.01 22.47 -12.22
CA PRO A 163 8.73 21.42 -12.93
C PRO A 163 8.88 20.17 -12.06
N MET A 164 9.28 19.04 -12.67
CA MET A 164 9.49 17.76 -11.99
C MET A 164 10.95 17.30 -12.01
N ASP A 165 11.86 18.13 -12.52
CA ASP A 165 13.29 17.84 -12.73
C ASP A 165 14.19 18.39 -11.60
N LEU A 166 13.58 18.86 -10.50
CA LEU A 166 14.21 19.55 -9.38
C LEU A 166 14.86 20.91 -9.71
N SER A 167 14.66 21.47 -10.90
CA SER A 167 15.30 22.74 -11.31
C SER A 167 14.93 23.95 -10.45
N ASP A 168 13.81 23.88 -9.72
CA ASP A 168 13.36 24.92 -8.79
C ASP A 168 13.58 24.56 -7.30
N ILE A 169 14.43 23.55 -7.03
CA ILE A 169 14.72 23.07 -5.68
C ILE A 169 16.21 23.24 -5.38
N GLU A 170 16.51 24.02 -4.35
CA GLU A 170 17.85 24.06 -3.76
C GLU A 170 18.01 22.91 -2.77
N VAL A 171 18.95 22.00 -3.06
CA VAL A 171 19.32 20.91 -2.15
C VAL A 171 20.54 21.34 -1.33
N VAL A 172 20.36 21.46 -0.01
CA VAL A 172 21.43 21.76 0.93
C VAL A 172 21.88 20.46 1.61
N GLY A 173 23.18 20.18 1.60
CA GLY A 173 23.78 18.99 2.20
C GLY A 173 24.45 18.09 1.16
N GLU A 174 24.33 16.79 1.36
CA GLU A 174 24.90 15.77 0.46
C GLU A 174 24.16 15.73 -0.89
N LYS A 175 24.89 15.33 -1.94
CA LYS A 175 24.33 15.20 -3.29
C LYS A 175 23.39 14.01 -3.35
N ILE A 176 22.28 14.16 -4.07
CA ILE A 176 21.28 13.09 -4.23
C ILE A 176 21.92 11.88 -4.90
N GLU A 177 22.78 12.10 -5.90
CA GLU A 177 23.41 11.06 -6.70
C GLU A 177 24.34 10.16 -5.88
N ASP A 178 24.95 10.69 -4.81
CA ASP A 178 25.84 9.95 -3.92
C ASP A 178 25.07 9.04 -2.96
N LEU A 179 23.78 9.33 -2.73
CA LEU A 179 22.92 8.65 -1.76
C LEU A 179 21.86 7.74 -2.42
N ALA A 180 21.48 8.07 -3.65
CA ALA A 180 20.38 7.43 -4.36
C ALA A 180 20.64 5.93 -4.57
N SER A 181 19.58 5.14 -4.43
CA SER A 181 19.61 3.70 -4.65
C SER A 181 18.26 3.27 -5.15
N HIS A 182 18.22 2.61 -6.30
CA HIS A 182 16.97 2.13 -6.87
C HIS A 182 16.26 1.16 -5.91
N HIS A 183 14.98 1.41 -5.69
CA HIS A 183 14.08 0.55 -4.92
C HIS A 183 12.95 0.06 -5.83
N GLU A 184 12.76 -1.26 -5.87
CA GLU A 184 11.57 -1.82 -6.49
C GLU A 184 10.30 -1.36 -5.74
N TRP A 185 9.26 -1.01 -6.48
CA TRP A 185 7.97 -0.63 -5.89
C TRP A 185 6.86 -1.61 -6.28
N ASP A 186 6.92 -2.13 -7.50
CA ASP A 186 5.88 -2.99 -8.07
C ASP A 186 6.15 -4.48 -7.82
N PHE A 187 5.07 -5.27 -7.81
CA PHE A 187 5.14 -6.71 -7.88
C PHE A 187 5.05 -7.12 -9.35
N ILE A 188 6.07 -7.83 -9.82
CA ILE A 188 6.17 -8.20 -11.23
C ILE A 188 5.20 -9.36 -11.51
N TYR A 189 4.42 -9.22 -12.59
CA TYR A 189 3.53 -10.24 -13.12
C TYR A 189 4.09 -10.71 -14.47
N ASN A 190 3.58 -11.84 -14.95
CA ASN A 190 3.84 -12.29 -16.32
C ASN A 190 3.34 -11.28 -17.36
N GLU A 191 3.71 -11.47 -18.63
CA GLU A 191 3.31 -10.57 -19.72
C GLU A 191 1.80 -10.43 -19.87
N ALA A 192 1.04 -11.51 -19.59
CA ALA A 192 -0.41 -11.51 -19.62
C ALA A 192 -1.06 -10.72 -18.45
N GLY A 193 -0.29 -10.38 -17.41
CA GLY A 193 -0.78 -9.67 -16.22
C GLY A 193 -1.71 -10.49 -15.34
N ASP A 194 -1.76 -11.81 -15.53
CA ASP A 194 -2.71 -12.71 -14.88
C ASP A 194 -2.08 -13.71 -13.91
N LEU A 195 -0.77 -13.64 -13.70
CA LEU A 195 -0.09 -14.39 -12.64
C LEU A 195 1.15 -13.66 -12.13
N PRO A 196 1.34 -13.52 -10.80
CA PRO A 196 2.59 -13.02 -10.25
C PRO A 196 3.78 -13.86 -10.69
N LEU A 197 4.87 -13.20 -11.11
CA LEU A 197 6.06 -13.86 -11.63
C LEU A 197 6.68 -14.89 -10.65
N PRO A 198 6.68 -14.68 -9.31
CA PRO A 198 7.12 -15.72 -8.38
C PRO A 198 6.27 -17.00 -8.38
N LEU A 199 4.99 -16.92 -8.73
CA LEU A 199 4.10 -18.08 -8.87
C LEU A 199 4.30 -18.76 -10.23
N GLU A 200 4.47 -17.98 -11.29
CA GLU A 200 4.82 -18.51 -12.62
C GLU A 200 6.14 -19.28 -12.59
N ARG A 201 7.18 -18.72 -11.94
CA ARG A 201 8.50 -19.35 -11.81
C ARG A 201 8.50 -20.70 -11.08
N ILE A 202 7.52 -20.97 -10.23
CA ILE A 202 7.36 -22.28 -9.56
C ILE A 202 6.37 -23.20 -10.30
N GLY A 203 5.91 -22.78 -11.48
CA GLY A 203 5.07 -23.56 -12.38
C GLY A 203 3.59 -23.59 -12.01
N VAL A 204 3.06 -22.60 -11.28
CA VAL A 204 1.61 -22.59 -10.97
C VAL A 204 0.79 -22.58 -12.26
N GLU A 205 -0.07 -23.57 -12.42
CA GLU A 205 -0.92 -23.74 -13.61
C GLU A 205 -2.41 -23.79 -13.25
N GLY A 206 -3.26 -23.40 -14.20
CA GLY A 206 -4.73 -23.48 -14.09
C GLY A 206 -5.35 -22.45 -13.15
N LEU A 207 -4.62 -21.40 -12.80
CA LEU A 207 -5.06 -20.32 -11.92
C LEU A 207 -4.66 -18.96 -12.52
N LYS A 208 -5.59 -18.00 -12.50
CA LYS A 208 -5.32 -16.58 -12.78
C LYS A 208 -5.46 -15.77 -11.50
N TYR A 209 -4.42 -15.01 -11.18
CA TYR A 209 -4.47 -13.97 -10.17
C TYR A 209 -4.10 -12.67 -10.85
N HIS A 210 -5.10 -11.84 -11.18
CA HIS A 210 -4.90 -10.64 -11.99
C HIS A 210 -4.14 -9.55 -11.24
N LYS A 211 -3.30 -8.80 -11.96
CA LYS A 211 -2.54 -7.67 -11.40
C LYS A 211 -3.49 -6.64 -10.80
N TYR A 212 -3.19 -6.23 -9.57
CA TYR A 212 -4.00 -5.23 -8.86
C TYR A 212 -3.97 -3.89 -9.60
N ASP A 213 -5.04 -3.11 -9.45
CA ASP A 213 -5.13 -1.76 -9.95
C ASP A 213 -5.28 -0.73 -8.79
N SER A 214 -5.33 0.56 -9.12
CA SER A 214 -5.39 1.64 -8.12
C SER A 214 -6.71 1.66 -7.32
N SER A 215 -7.75 0.99 -7.78
CA SER A 215 -9.06 0.90 -7.12
C SER A 215 -9.12 -0.19 -6.02
N LEU A 216 -8.12 -1.09 -5.94
CA LEU A 216 -7.97 -2.03 -4.82
C LEU A 216 -7.73 -1.23 -3.54
N CYS A 217 -8.70 -1.24 -2.62
CA CYS A 217 -8.62 -0.39 -1.45
C CYS A 217 -7.57 -0.86 -0.43
N THR A 218 -7.12 0.08 0.42
CA THR A 218 -6.11 -0.14 1.48
C THR A 218 -6.35 -1.38 2.36
N TYR A 219 -7.61 -1.75 2.61
CA TYR A 219 -7.94 -2.88 3.49
C TYR A 219 -7.94 -4.22 2.76
N CYS A 220 -8.41 -4.25 1.51
CA CYS A 220 -8.36 -5.46 0.69
C CYS A 220 -6.93 -5.73 0.18
N SER A 221 -6.10 -4.71 -0.03
CA SER A 221 -4.69 -4.94 -0.36
C SER A 221 -3.93 -5.60 0.80
N GLY A 222 -4.35 -5.38 2.05
CA GLY A 222 -3.77 -6.03 3.24
C GLY A 222 -3.94 -7.56 3.26
N ILE A 223 -5.00 -8.10 2.65
CA ILE A 223 -5.20 -9.55 2.56
C ILE A 223 -4.51 -10.17 1.34
N ASN A 224 -4.18 -9.37 0.31
CA ASN A 224 -3.64 -9.82 -0.99
C ASN A 224 -2.36 -10.66 -0.83
N GLY A 225 -1.40 -10.20 -0.02
CA GLY A 225 -0.16 -10.93 0.23
C GLY A 225 -0.38 -12.28 0.90
N MET A 226 -1.37 -12.37 1.81
CA MET A 226 -1.75 -13.63 2.44
C MET A 226 -2.38 -14.61 1.45
N LEU A 227 -3.25 -14.12 0.55
CA LEU A 227 -3.85 -14.96 -0.49
C LEU A 227 -2.79 -15.58 -1.40
N LEU A 228 -1.80 -14.79 -1.82
CA LEU A 228 -0.69 -15.28 -2.63
C LEU A 228 0.16 -16.32 -1.91
N LEU A 229 0.42 -16.14 -0.61
CA LEU A 229 1.14 -17.12 0.21
C LEU A 229 0.36 -18.43 0.33
N ILE A 230 -0.95 -18.35 0.53
CA ILE A 230 -1.84 -19.50 0.58
C ILE A 230 -1.80 -20.27 -0.75
N ILE A 231 -1.96 -19.57 -1.88
CA ILE A 231 -1.90 -20.18 -3.22
C ILE A 231 -0.56 -20.88 -3.44
N LYS A 232 0.55 -20.23 -3.08
CA LYS A 232 1.90 -20.81 -3.18
C LYS A 232 2.03 -22.10 -2.39
N ASN A 233 1.52 -22.14 -1.15
CA ASN A 233 1.60 -23.33 -0.31
C ASN A 233 0.67 -24.44 -0.80
N ALA A 234 -0.53 -24.08 -1.26
CA ALA A 234 -1.47 -25.02 -1.88
C ALA A 234 -0.87 -25.65 -3.14
N TRP A 235 -0.20 -24.87 -3.99
CA TRP A 235 0.49 -25.41 -5.16
C TRP A 235 1.50 -26.52 -4.80
N ARG A 236 2.30 -26.29 -3.75
CA ARG A 236 3.29 -27.27 -3.27
C ARG A 236 2.66 -28.59 -2.82
N SER A 237 1.45 -28.56 -2.24
CA SER A 237 0.77 -29.79 -1.80
C SER A 237 0.10 -30.55 -2.95
N ARG A 238 -0.12 -29.92 -4.11
CA ARG A 238 -0.81 -30.52 -5.27
C ARG A 238 0.04 -31.47 -6.11
N LYS A 239 1.36 -31.59 -5.83
CA LYS A 239 2.29 -32.51 -6.53
C LYS A 239 2.19 -32.42 -8.07
N GLY A 240 2.13 -31.20 -8.60
CA GLY A 240 2.09 -30.94 -10.05
C GLY A 240 0.70 -31.02 -10.70
N LYS A 241 -0.38 -31.22 -9.94
CA LYS A 241 -1.75 -31.14 -10.49
C LYS A 241 -2.20 -29.68 -10.65
N PRO A 242 -2.55 -29.23 -11.87
CA PRO A 242 -3.05 -27.87 -12.12
C PRO A 242 -4.28 -27.52 -11.27
N PHE A 243 -4.51 -26.24 -11.04
CA PHE A 243 -5.80 -25.75 -10.57
C PHE A 243 -6.87 -25.91 -11.66
N ASP A 244 -8.13 -25.98 -11.25
CA ASP A 244 -9.25 -26.22 -12.16
C ASP A 244 -9.77 -24.89 -12.75
N LYS A 245 -8.95 -24.26 -13.60
CA LYS A 245 -9.25 -22.97 -14.26
C LYS A 245 -9.94 -21.97 -13.33
N VAL A 246 -9.25 -21.61 -12.25
CA VAL A 246 -9.76 -20.70 -11.22
C VAL A 246 -9.21 -19.29 -11.44
N GLU A 247 -10.04 -18.26 -11.32
CA GLU A 247 -9.53 -16.88 -11.28
C GLU A 247 -9.90 -16.12 -10.00
N PHE A 248 -9.08 -15.12 -9.65
CA PHE A 248 -9.30 -14.24 -8.51
C PHE A 248 -9.47 -12.80 -9.00
N LEU A 249 -10.63 -12.21 -8.72
CA LEU A 249 -10.91 -10.81 -9.01
C LEU A 249 -10.93 -10.00 -7.71
N ASN A 250 -10.29 -8.83 -7.73
CA ASN A 250 -10.20 -7.87 -6.64
C ASN A 250 -10.37 -6.43 -7.17
N GLY A 251 -10.39 -5.44 -6.26
CA GLY A 251 -10.58 -4.05 -6.65
C GLY A 251 -11.99 -3.75 -7.17
N LYS A 252 -12.10 -2.76 -8.05
CA LYS A 252 -13.37 -2.25 -8.59
C LYS A 252 -13.41 -2.22 -10.12
N LEU A 253 -12.34 -2.66 -10.78
CA LEU A 253 -12.19 -2.57 -12.24
C LEU A 253 -12.07 -3.95 -12.91
N GLN A 254 -11.47 -4.93 -12.25
CA GLN A 254 -11.22 -6.24 -12.84
C GLN A 254 -12.50 -6.94 -13.30
N LYS A 255 -12.46 -7.48 -14.52
CA LYS A 255 -13.57 -8.21 -15.16
C LYS A 255 -13.25 -9.71 -15.25
N PRO A 256 -14.28 -10.57 -15.27
CA PRO A 256 -14.10 -12.00 -15.42
C PRO A 256 -13.45 -12.38 -16.76
N THR A 257 -12.68 -13.45 -16.76
CA THR A 257 -12.08 -14.02 -17.97
C THR A 257 -13.01 -15.09 -18.54
N PRO A 258 -13.42 -15.02 -19.82
CA PRO A 258 -14.22 -16.07 -20.45
C PRO A 258 -13.53 -17.45 -20.38
N GLY A 259 -14.32 -18.48 -20.07
CA GLY A 259 -13.86 -19.88 -20.07
C GLY A 259 -13.15 -20.35 -18.78
N MET A 260 -13.20 -19.53 -17.71
CA MET A 260 -12.81 -19.97 -16.36
C MET A 260 -13.94 -20.81 -15.75
N ASN A 261 -13.58 -21.86 -15.01
CA ASN A 261 -14.56 -22.74 -14.38
C ASN A 261 -15.14 -22.11 -13.12
N LYS A 262 -14.28 -21.46 -12.32
CA LYS A 262 -14.62 -20.81 -11.05
C LYS A 262 -13.99 -19.42 -10.95
N THR A 263 -14.78 -18.44 -10.52
CA THR A 263 -14.34 -17.05 -10.33
C THR A 263 -14.55 -16.64 -8.87
N ILE A 264 -13.44 -16.37 -8.17
CA ILE A 264 -13.45 -15.90 -6.78
C ILE A 264 -13.54 -14.38 -6.78
N LEU A 265 -14.66 -13.87 -6.26
CA LEU A 265 -14.95 -12.44 -6.17
C LEU A 265 -14.53 -11.92 -4.79
N ILE A 266 -13.38 -11.24 -4.70
CA ILE A 266 -12.83 -10.78 -3.43
C ILE A 266 -13.38 -9.41 -3.05
N GLY A 267 -14.15 -9.38 -1.97
CA GLY A 267 -14.71 -8.17 -1.39
C GLY A 267 -16.03 -7.75 -2.03
N GLN A 268 -16.80 -6.97 -1.27
CA GLN A 268 -18.14 -6.55 -1.68
C GLN A 268 -18.17 -5.83 -3.04
N CYS A 269 -17.09 -5.12 -3.40
CA CYS A 269 -16.99 -4.42 -4.68
C CYS A 269 -17.07 -5.39 -5.87
N GLN A 270 -16.27 -6.46 -5.85
CA GLN A 270 -16.27 -7.49 -6.89
C GLN A 270 -17.55 -8.32 -6.87
N CYS A 271 -18.01 -8.70 -5.68
CA CYS A 271 -19.29 -9.41 -5.53
C CYS A 271 -20.46 -8.60 -6.13
N ASN A 272 -20.51 -7.29 -5.91
CA ASN A 272 -21.58 -6.45 -6.46
C ASN A 272 -21.44 -6.24 -7.97
N MET A 273 -20.22 -6.01 -8.44
CA MET A 273 -19.97 -5.67 -9.84
C MET A 273 -20.20 -6.86 -10.77
N ASN A 274 -19.78 -8.05 -10.35
CA ASN A 274 -19.69 -9.21 -11.23
C ASN A 274 -20.63 -10.37 -10.86
N LYS A 275 -21.54 -10.22 -9.88
CA LYS A 275 -22.44 -11.32 -9.43
C LYS A 275 -23.17 -12.06 -10.56
N ASP A 276 -23.61 -11.35 -11.59
CA ASP A 276 -24.45 -11.86 -12.68
C ASP A 276 -23.72 -11.75 -14.03
N HIS A 277 -22.38 -11.68 -14.02
CA HIS A 277 -21.62 -11.46 -15.24
C HIS A 277 -21.66 -12.71 -16.14
N PRO A 278 -21.98 -12.58 -17.46
CA PRO A 278 -22.22 -13.73 -18.33
C PRO A 278 -21.01 -14.66 -18.53
N ASP A 279 -19.80 -14.12 -18.39
CA ASP A 279 -18.56 -14.90 -18.50
C ASP A 279 -18.21 -15.72 -17.25
N ILE A 280 -18.96 -15.56 -16.14
CA ILE A 280 -18.75 -16.37 -14.93
C ILE A 280 -19.59 -17.65 -15.00
N ASN A 281 -18.91 -18.79 -14.99
CA ASN A 281 -19.57 -20.09 -14.89
C ASN A 281 -20.01 -20.41 -13.45
N GLU A 282 -19.08 -20.35 -12.48
CA GLU A 282 -19.37 -20.54 -11.05
C GLU A 282 -18.75 -19.39 -10.25
N ALA A 283 -19.59 -18.60 -9.58
CA ALA A 283 -19.15 -17.50 -8.72
C ALA A 283 -18.90 -17.98 -7.29
N ILE A 284 -17.72 -17.69 -6.74
CA ILE A 284 -17.39 -17.90 -5.32
C ILE A 284 -17.23 -16.53 -4.65
N PRO A 285 -18.28 -16.00 -4.00
CA PRO A 285 -18.24 -14.67 -3.42
C PRO A 285 -17.55 -14.67 -2.05
N VAL A 286 -16.50 -13.87 -1.91
CA VAL A 286 -15.86 -13.57 -0.62
C VAL A 286 -16.33 -12.19 -0.16
N LYS A 287 -17.51 -12.15 0.46
CA LYS A 287 -18.16 -10.88 0.86
C LYS A 287 -17.38 -10.20 1.99
N GLY A 288 -17.62 -8.90 2.16
CA GLY A 288 -17.01 -8.08 3.23
C GLY A 288 -16.24 -6.86 2.73
N CYS A 289 -15.89 -5.97 3.66
CA CYS A 289 -15.20 -4.71 3.38
C CYS A 289 -14.26 -4.28 4.53
N PRO A 290 -13.11 -4.96 4.72
CA PRO A 290 -12.57 -6.08 3.92
C PRO A 290 -13.23 -7.43 4.26
N PRO A 291 -13.05 -8.48 3.42
CA PRO A 291 -13.45 -9.85 3.75
C PRO A 291 -12.84 -10.38 5.06
N SER A 292 -13.58 -11.25 5.74
CA SER A 292 -13.05 -11.98 6.90
C SER A 292 -12.15 -13.13 6.43
N MET A 293 -11.22 -13.56 7.29
CA MET A 293 -10.38 -14.72 6.95
C MET A 293 -11.15 -16.04 6.98
N GLU A 294 -12.28 -16.10 7.69
CA GLU A 294 -13.18 -17.27 7.66
C GLU A 294 -13.87 -17.39 6.29
N ASP A 295 -14.35 -16.27 5.73
CA ASP A 295 -14.93 -16.24 4.38
C ASP A 295 -13.89 -16.65 3.33
N VAL A 296 -12.64 -16.17 3.48
CA VAL A 296 -11.52 -16.58 2.63
C VAL A 296 -11.28 -18.09 2.73
N ARG A 297 -11.24 -18.65 3.94
CA ARG A 297 -11.07 -20.10 4.13
C ARG A 297 -12.19 -20.88 3.45
N HIS A 298 -13.44 -20.47 3.63
CA HIS A 298 -14.58 -21.14 3.02
C HIS A 298 -14.48 -21.14 1.49
N ALA A 299 -14.22 -19.99 0.88
CA ALA A 299 -14.02 -19.86 -0.57
C ALA A 299 -12.85 -20.72 -1.09
N PHE A 300 -11.74 -20.78 -0.35
CA PHE A 300 -10.57 -21.57 -0.75
C PHE A 300 -10.84 -23.08 -0.67
N SER A 301 -11.64 -23.55 0.29
CA SER A 301 -12.03 -24.97 0.35
C SER A 301 -12.83 -25.41 -0.87
N GLN A 302 -13.65 -24.53 -1.45
CA GLN A 302 -14.45 -24.79 -2.66
C GLN A 302 -13.60 -24.96 -3.94
N ILE A 303 -12.32 -24.55 -3.91
CA ILE A 303 -11.35 -24.78 -4.99
C ILE A 303 -10.28 -25.82 -4.62
N GLY A 304 -10.52 -26.60 -3.56
CA GLY A 304 -9.64 -27.66 -3.10
C GLY A 304 -8.36 -27.15 -2.42
N ILE A 305 -8.42 -25.98 -1.77
CA ILE A 305 -7.36 -25.47 -0.91
C ILE A 305 -7.82 -25.50 0.55
N GLU A 306 -7.29 -26.44 1.32
CA GLU A 306 -7.55 -26.55 2.76
C GLU A 306 -6.56 -25.69 3.56
N LEU A 307 -7.08 -24.77 4.38
CA LEU A 307 -6.26 -23.94 5.26
C LEU A 307 -6.30 -24.49 6.69
N PRO A 308 -5.14 -24.71 7.34
CA PRO A 308 -5.11 -25.11 8.74
C PRO A 308 -5.77 -24.04 9.62
N GLY A 309 -6.64 -24.44 10.56
CA GLY A 309 -7.31 -23.50 11.48
C GLY A 309 -6.32 -22.59 12.23
N ALA A 310 -5.14 -23.11 12.60
CA ALA A 310 -4.09 -22.36 13.30
C ALA A 310 -3.42 -21.25 12.47
N MET A 311 -3.56 -21.24 11.14
CA MET A 311 -3.04 -20.16 10.28
C MET A 311 -3.80 -18.83 10.49
N LEU A 312 -5.03 -18.92 11.00
CA LEU A 312 -5.94 -17.79 11.21
C LEU A 312 -5.66 -17.03 12.52
N GLU A 313 -5.15 -17.71 13.54
CA GLU A 313 -5.04 -17.16 14.90
C GLU A 313 -3.73 -16.43 15.19
N ASN A 314 -2.69 -16.62 14.35
CA ASN A 314 -1.31 -16.23 14.69
C ASN A 314 -0.68 -15.14 13.83
N THR A 315 -1.42 -14.49 12.92
CA THR A 315 -0.85 -13.50 11.98
C THR A 315 -0.25 -12.27 12.66
N ASN A 316 -0.78 -11.83 13.81
CA ASN A 316 -0.28 -10.65 14.52
C ASN A 316 0.93 -10.91 15.43
N LYS A 317 1.05 -12.10 16.05
CA LYS A 317 2.16 -12.43 16.99
C LYS A 317 3.32 -13.18 16.32
N ALA A 318 3.05 -14.07 15.37
CA ALA A 318 4.10 -14.80 14.66
C ALA A 318 4.76 -13.96 13.54
N GLY A 319 4.05 -12.95 13.03
CA GLY A 319 4.49 -12.13 11.89
C GLY A 319 5.79 -11.39 12.16
N ALA A 320 5.86 -10.56 13.20
CA ALA A 320 7.05 -9.72 13.45
C ALA A 320 8.32 -10.57 13.61
N GLY A 321 8.32 -11.59 14.48
CA GLY A 321 9.49 -12.45 14.67
C GLY A 321 9.90 -13.24 13.42
N PHE A 322 8.93 -13.78 12.67
CA PHE A 322 9.19 -14.50 11.42
C PHE A 322 9.78 -13.59 10.33
N PHE A 323 9.26 -12.38 10.17
CA PHE A 323 9.76 -11.43 9.16
C PHE A 323 11.11 -10.82 9.54
N MET A 324 11.36 -10.66 10.85
CA MET A 324 12.63 -10.18 11.36
C MET A 324 13.75 -11.22 11.27
N ALA A 325 13.41 -12.51 11.15
CA ALA A 325 14.37 -13.59 11.00
C ALA A 325 15.32 -13.39 9.81
N LYS A 326 14.86 -12.76 8.71
CA LYS A 326 15.70 -12.47 7.54
C LYS A 326 16.81 -11.44 7.81
N TYR A 327 16.67 -10.65 8.87
CA TYR A 327 17.63 -9.65 9.32
C TYR A 327 18.50 -10.11 10.50
N LYS A 328 18.22 -11.30 11.06
CA LYS A 328 18.99 -11.82 12.20
C LYS A 328 20.47 -11.95 11.82
N GLY A 329 21.35 -11.37 12.64
CA GLY A 329 22.79 -11.39 12.45
C GLY A 329 23.33 -10.44 11.36
N ARG A 330 22.48 -9.61 10.76
CA ARG A 330 22.90 -8.60 9.79
C ARG A 330 23.41 -7.34 10.52
N PRO A 331 24.68 -6.94 10.38
CA PRO A 331 25.25 -5.82 11.12
C PRO A 331 24.59 -4.47 10.79
N GLU A 332 24.01 -4.33 9.60
CA GLU A 332 23.27 -3.15 9.17
C GLU A 332 21.88 -3.04 9.80
N PHE A 333 21.39 -4.06 10.50
CA PHE A 333 20.05 -4.08 11.08
C PHE A 333 20.06 -3.95 12.61
N GLU A 334 19.53 -2.84 13.11
CA GLU A 334 19.47 -2.54 14.54
C GLU A 334 18.10 -2.92 15.12
N GLU A 335 18.02 -4.13 15.70
CA GLU A 335 16.77 -4.69 16.24
C GLU A 335 16.16 -3.82 17.35
N SER A 336 16.97 -3.07 18.10
CA SER A 336 16.53 -2.17 19.17
C SER A 336 15.55 -1.09 18.68
N PHE A 337 15.57 -0.71 17.40
CA PHE A 337 14.61 0.24 16.85
C PHE A 337 13.20 -0.33 16.66
N TYR A 338 13.04 -1.65 16.74
CA TYR A 338 11.77 -2.35 16.48
C TYR A 338 11.17 -2.98 17.73
N GLN A 339 11.72 -2.67 18.91
CA GLN A 339 11.18 -3.11 20.19
C GLN A 339 10.14 -2.12 20.70
N ILE A 340 8.99 -2.62 21.15
CA ILE A 340 7.96 -1.82 21.80
C ILE A 340 8.38 -1.67 23.27
N SER A 341 8.92 -0.49 23.61
CA SER A 341 9.26 -0.05 24.96
C SER A 341 8.04 0.38 25.77
#